data_AF-A0A2J9E8F3-F1
#
_entry.id   AF-A0A2J9E8F3-F1
#
_cell.length_a   1.000
_cell.length_b   1.000
_cell.length_c   1.000
_cell.angle_alpha   90.00
_cell.angle_beta   90.00
_cell.angle_gamma   90.00
#
_symmetry.space_group_name_H-M   'P 1'
#
loop_
_entity.id
_entity.type
_entity.pdbx_description
1 polymer ?
#
loop_
_entity_poly.entity_id
_entity_poly.type
_entity_poly.pdbx_seq_one_letter_code
_entity_poly.pdbx_strand_id
1 'polypeptide(L)' 'MGKWFAEPDKFMRGLTNEDLRYSDQDKLILDVNGNARLNMNNPDVGRAMRARMEELAQKR' A
#
# COMPACT_ATOMS: atom_id res chain seq x y z
N MET A 1 26.19 15.03 -20.21
CA MET A 1 24.72 14.94 -20.23
C MET A 1 24.28 14.34 -18.90
N GLY A 2 23.48 15.10 -18.15
CA GLY A 2 23.25 14.92 -16.71
C GLY A 2 22.39 13.71 -16.37
N LYS A 3 22.72 13.07 -15.25
CA LYS A 3 22.04 11.93 -14.67
C LYS A 3 20.61 12.31 -14.27
N TRP A 4 19.61 11.70 -14.92
CA TRP A 4 18.20 11.76 -14.54
C TRP A 4 17.90 10.76 -13.41
N PHE A 5 18.58 10.90 -12.27
CA PHE A 5 18.05 10.29 -11.05
C PHE A 5 17.06 11.30 -10.50
N ALA A 6 15.78 11.10 -10.79
CA ALA A 6 14.72 11.83 -10.12
C ALA A 6 14.93 11.66 -8.61
N GLU A 7 15.24 12.76 -7.93
CA GLU A 7 15.43 12.78 -6.49
C GLU A 7 14.16 12.20 -5.83
N PRO A 8 14.26 11.10 -5.06
CA PRO A 8 13.10 10.46 -4.40
C PRO A 8 12.26 11.47 -3.61
N ASP A 9 12.93 12.49 -3.08
CA ASP A 9 12.38 13.59 -2.29
C ASP A 9 11.27 14.38 -3.00
N LYS A 10 11.32 14.52 -4.33
CA LYS A 10 10.29 15.24 -5.09
C LYS A 10 9.04 14.40 -5.35
N PHE A 11 9.20 13.09 -5.49
CA PHE A 11 8.07 12.16 -5.61
C PHE A 11 7.33 12.04 -4.28
N MET A 12 8.08 12.00 -3.17
CA MET A 12 7.51 11.94 -1.82
C MET A 12 6.76 13.22 -1.44
N ARG A 13 7.22 14.42 -1.84
CA ARG A 13 6.53 15.69 -1.54
C ARG A 13 5.17 15.85 -2.23
N GLY A 14 4.94 15.18 -3.36
CA GLY A 14 3.63 15.21 -4.02
C GLY A 14 2.55 14.39 -3.29
N LEU A 15 2.97 13.47 -2.42
CA LEU A 15 2.08 12.61 -1.65
C LEU A 15 1.70 13.20 -0.28
N THR A 16 2.38 14.26 0.19
CA THR A 16 2.42 14.54 1.62
C THR A 16 1.29 15.39 2.19
N ASN A 17 0.44 16.09 1.43
CA ASN A 17 -0.50 17.00 2.11
C ASN A 17 -1.93 17.21 1.57
N GLU A 18 -2.29 16.93 0.32
CA GLU A 18 -3.64 17.36 -0.17
C GLU A 18 -4.60 16.26 -0.64
N ASP A 19 -4.17 15.01 -0.91
CA ASP A 19 -5.07 14.00 -1.50
C ASP A 19 -4.78 12.55 -1.07
N LEU A 20 -4.42 12.30 0.19
CA LEU A 20 -4.54 10.95 0.77
C LEU A 20 -6.02 10.64 1.05
N ARG A 21 -6.84 10.62 -0.01
CA ARG A 21 -8.20 10.09 0.02
C ARG A 21 -8.09 8.58 0.03
N TYR A 22 -7.99 8.01 1.23
CA TYR A 22 -8.05 6.56 1.38
C TYR A 22 -9.43 6.08 0.92
N SER A 23 -9.45 5.34 -0.19
CA SER A 23 -10.62 4.61 -0.62
C SER A 23 -10.58 3.21 -0.03
N ASP A 24 -11.74 2.64 0.29
CA ASP A 24 -11.84 1.21 0.61
C ASP A 24 -11.40 0.32 -0.56
N GLN A 25 -11.23 0.90 -1.76
CA GLN A 25 -10.66 0.23 -2.94
C GLN A 25 -9.13 0.19 -2.96
N ASP A 26 -8.44 0.96 -2.11
CA ASP A 26 -6.98 0.92 -2.02
C ASP A 26 -6.52 -0.32 -1.26
N LYS A 27 -5.42 -0.94 -1.70
CA LYS A 27 -4.86 -2.15 -1.04
C LYS A 27 -3.94 -1.82 0.12
N LEU A 28 -3.36 -0.62 0.14
CA LEU A 28 -2.41 -0.16 1.14
C LEU A 28 -2.89 1.18 1.70
N ILE A 29 -2.75 1.33 3.01
CA ILE A 29 -2.93 2.59 3.73
C ILE A 29 -1.55 3.05 4.14
N LEU A 30 -1.23 4.30 3.83
CA LEU A 30 -0.04 4.98 4.33
C LEU A 30 -0.45 5.73 5.61
N ASP A 31 0.44 5.82 6.59
CA ASP A 31 0.24 6.75 7.69
C ASP A 31 1.05 8.03 7.47
N VAL A 32 0.79 9.03 8.32
CA VAL A 32 1.46 10.34 8.27
C VAL A 32 2.97 10.24 8.51
N ASN A 33 3.45 9.14 9.08
CA ASN A 33 4.88 8.87 9.30
C ASN A 33 5.51 8.10 8.12
N GLY A 34 4.75 7.82 7.07
CA GLY A 34 5.20 7.07 5.90
C GLY A 34 5.20 5.56 6.07
N ASN A 35 4.61 5.01 7.15
CA ASN A 35 4.49 3.57 7.28
C ASN A 35 3.34 3.06 6.41
N ALA A 36 3.59 1.99 5.66
CA ALA A 36 2.56 1.30 4.90
C ALA A 36 1.97 0.13 5.71
N ARG A 37 0.65 0.01 5.69
CA ARG A 37 -0.09 -1.14 6.22
C ARG A 37 -1.11 -1.62 5.18
N LEU A 38 -1.49 -2.89 5.26
CA LEU A 38 -2.54 -3.44 4.40
C LEU A 38 -3.92 -2.86 4.76
N ASN A 39 -4.70 -2.51 3.74
CA ASN A 39 -6.08 -2.12 3.95
C ASN A 39 -6.97 -3.35 4.13
N MET A 40 -7.33 -3.67 5.38
CA MET A 40 -8.21 -4.79 5.68
C MET A 40 -9.69 -4.50 5.39
N ASN A 41 -10.06 -3.24 5.14
CA ASN A 41 -11.42 -2.89 4.70
C ASN A 41 -11.63 -3.20 3.21
N ASN A 42 -10.55 -3.35 2.45
CA ASN A 42 -10.63 -3.75 1.06
C ASN A 42 -11.02 -5.24 0.94
N PRO A 43 -12.13 -5.57 0.28
CA PRO A 43 -12.62 -6.94 0.20
C PRO A 43 -11.69 -7.87 -0.60
N ASP A 44 -10.92 -7.35 -1.57
CA ASP A 44 -9.93 -8.14 -2.31
C ASP A 44 -8.74 -8.53 -1.42
N VAL A 45 -8.27 -7.60 -0.58
CA VAL A 45 -7.19 -7.87 0.38
C VAL A 45 -7.62 -8.95 1.38
N GLY A 46 -8.83 -8.82 1.93
CA GLY A 46 -9.39 -9.83 2.83
C GLY A 46 -9.53 -11.20 2.18
N ARG A 47 -10.05 -11.27 0.95
CA ARG A 47 -10.16 -12.52 0.18
C ARG A 47 -8.80 -13.16 -0.09
N ALA A 48 -7.83 -12.37 -0.54
CA ALA A 48 -6.49 -12.88 -0.84
C ALA A 48 -5.80 -13.43 0.41
N MET A 49 -5.93 -12.74 1.56
CA MET A 49 -5.39 -13.22 2.82
C MET A 49 -6.04 -14.51 3.29
N ARG A 50 -7.37 -14.62 3.20
CA ARG A 50 -8.08 -15.86 3.54
C ARG A 50 -7.64 -17.02 2.65
N ALA A 51 -7.60 -16.83 1.33
CA ALA A 51 -7.16 -17.85 0.38
C ALA A 51 -5.73 -18.33 0.68
N ARG A 52 -4.83 -17.41 1.02
CA ARG A 52 -3.46 -17.76 1.42
C ARG A 52 -3.42 -18.55 2.73
N MET A 53 -4.24 -18.18 3.72
CA MET A 53 -4.31 -18.93 4.98
C MET A 53 -4.86 -20.34 4.79
N GLU A 54 -5.87 -20.51 3.94
CA GLU A 54 -6.41 -21.83 3.56
C GLU A 54 -5.35 -22.68 2.87
N GLU A 55 -4.60 -22.11 1.91
CA GLU A 55 -3.48 -22.79 1.25
C GLU A 55 -2.41 -23.25 2.25
N LEU A 56 -2.05 -22.39 3.22
CA LEU A 56 -1.07 -22.72 4.24
C LEU A 56 -1.56 -23.78 5.23
N ALA A 57 -2.86 -23.78 5.55
CA ALA A 57 -3.47 -24.77 6.43
C ALA A 57 -3.51 -26.16 5.77
N GLN A 58 -3.72 -26.24 4.46
CA GLN A 58 -3.71 -27.48 3.69
C GLN A 58 -2.30 -28.06 3.47
N LYS A 59 -1.27 -27.23 3.62
CA LYS A 59 0.15 -27.64 3.54
C LYS A 59 0.71 -28.19 4.86
N ARG A 60 -0.09 -28.22 5.92
CA ARG A 60 0.25 -28.85 7.21
C ARG A 60 -0.30 -30.26 7.26
#